data_AF-A0A9P8CGB7-F1
#
_entry.id   AF-A0A9P8CGB7-F1
#
_cell.length_a   1.000
_cell.length_b   1.000
_cell.length_c   1.000
_cell.angle_alpha   90.00
_cell.angle_beta   90.00
_cell.angle_gamma   90.00
#
_symmetry.space_group_name_H-M   'P 1'
#
loop_
_entity.id
_entity.type
_entity.pdbx_description
1 polymer ?
#
loop_
_entity_poly.entity_id
_entity_poly.type
_entity_poly.pdbx_seq_one_letter_code
_entity_poly.pdbx_strand_id
1 'polypeptide(L)'
;MNDLPQPPLSTTFHDVEFQHDPATSSGQVANMSKHDATTDFPDGGREAWLVVLGGWCGLFVSFGWITCIGVFQTYYTTTLLSAYSSSTIAWIPSFETFALFIGAPLFGRLFDSYGPRWLLVGGSFFHVLGLMMVSLSGTYWQVFLAQSVCSALGAGAVFWACNNAVGTWFGRRRGLAMGVLSSGSSVGGVVGTASIPTMIEKVGFGWSMRIVAFMFLFLLSITILTVRSRLVHKPSKMYARDIVTPLKEMPVWTLSIAAFFFFLGVFLPYNFLVVEAVDKGMSPKEANNLLVILSSTSIIGRIIPGWLGDRYGRFNIMILTTYLSSLLVLAFWIPAPSNAARLGFSGLYGFSSGTFVSMIPTLIVQVCADLKHIGAYMGAVYLVLCPAILFGQPIGGALAMPGYVWMKVFSGMTMFMGGVGFVVARSVYIRRKGRVGWRI
;
A
#
# COMPACT_ATOMS: atom_id res chain seq x y z
N MET A 1 -76.26 -59.46 37.93
CA MET A 1 -76.83 -58.20 37.45
C MET A 1 -76.19 -57.91 36.10
N ASN A 2 -76.93 -58.27 35.05
CA ASN A 2 -77.03 -57.77 33.66
C ASN A 2 -75.75 -57.26 32.98
N ASP A 3 -75.47 -57.46 31.70
CA ASP A 3 -75.94 -58.30 30.59
C ASP A 3 -74.90 -58.05 29.46
N LEU A 4 -74.70 -59.06 28.61
CA LEU A 4 -73.78 -59.23 27.46
C LEU A 4 -73.71 -58.04 26.45
N PRO A 5 -72.79 -57.97 25.42
CA PRO A 5 -72.16 -59.10 24.69
C PRO A 5 -70.71 -58.93 24.10
N GLN A 6 -70.15 -60.05 23.66
CA GLN A 6 -69.08 -60.23 22.63
C GLN A 6 -69.72 -60.93 21.40
N PRO A 7 -69.09 -61.11 20.20
CA PRO A 7 -68.08 -60.38 19.39
C PRO A 7 -68.63 -60.11 17.94
N PRO A 8 -67.85 -59.87 16.83
CA PRO A 8 -67.06 -60.92 16.15
C PRO A 8 -65.72 -60.48 15.48
N LEU A 9 -64.95 -61.49 15.09
CA LEU A 9 -63.68 -61.48 14.34
C LEU A 9 -63.80 -60.92 12.91
N SER A 10 -62.76 -60.22 12.43
CA SER A 10 -62.00 -60.52 11.19
C SER A 10 -61.29 -59.28 10.63
N THR A 11 -59.96 -59.35 10.47
CA THR A 11 -59.22 -59.10 9.21
C THR A 11 -57.73 -59.08 9.52
N THR A 12 -57.04 -60.12 9.06
CA THR A 12 -55.59 -60.17 8.83
C THR A 12 -55.19 -59.04 7.89
N PHE A 13 -54.23 -58.20 8.31
CA PHE A 13 -53.44 -57.36 7.42
C PHE A 13 -51.96 -57.66 7.61
N HIS A 14 -51.32 -57.83 6.46
CA HIS A 14 -49.96 -58.27 6.22
C HIS A 14 -48.88 -57.49 6.97
N ASP A 15 -47.81 -58.21 7.30
CA ASP A 15 -46.50 -57.67 7.66
C ASP A 15 -46.04 -56.59 6.68
N VAL A 16 -45.75 -55.40 7.18
CA VAL A 16 -44.89 -54.42 6.51
C VAL A 16 -43.69 -54.19 7.41
N GLU A 17 -42.66 -54.97 7.13
CA GLU A 17 -41.31 -54.79 7.64
C GLU A 17 -40.78 -53.43 7.14
N PHE A 18 -40.66 -52.45 8.03
CA PHE A 18 -40.03 -51.18 7.71
C PHE A 18 -38.53 -51.42 7.49
N GLN A 19 -38.14 -51.59 6.23
CA GLN A 19 -36.76 -51.51 5.78
C GLN A 19 -36.18 -50.14 6.17
N HIS A 20 -35.30 -50.12 7.17
CA HIS A 20 -34.44 -48.98 7.45
C HIS A 20 -33.41 -48.89 6.32
N ASP A 21 -33.67 -48.03 5.34
CA ASP A 21 -32.68 -47.65 4.32
C ASP A 21 -31.63 -46.72 4.96
N PRO A 22 -30.35 -47.12 5.10
CA PRO A 22 -29.32 -46.26 5.70
C PRO A 22 -28.77 -45.20 4.70
N ALA A 23 -29.34 -45.09 3.51
CA ALA A 23 -28.72 -44.41 2.38
C ALA A 23 -29.13 -42.93 2.19
N THR A 24 -30.08 -42.39 2.98
CA THR A 24 -30.65 -41.05 2.72
C THR A 24 -30.39 -40.00 3.79
N SER A 25 -29.82 -40.35 4.95
CA SER A 25 -29.48 -39.38 6.02
C SER A 25 -28.01 -38.95 6.05
N SER A 26 -27.12 -39.68 5.38
CA SER A 26 -25.67 -39.37 5.32
C SER A 26 -25.29 -38.37 4.23
N GLY A 27 -26.16 -38.15 3.23
CA GLY A 27 -25.91 -37.22 2.11
C GLY A 27 -26.22 -35.75 2.39
N GLN A 28 -27.09 -35.44 3.35
CA GLN A 28 -27.48 -34.06 3.65
C GLN A 28 -26.61 -33.38 4.73
N VAL A 29 -25.96 -34.14 5.60
CA VAL A 29 -25.02 -33.58 6.60
C VAL A 29 -23.62 -33.34 6.01
N ALA A 30 -23.26 -34.08 4.94
CA ALA A 30 -21.95 -33.95 4.29
C ALA A 30 -21.79 -32.71 3.39
N ASN A 31 -22.90 -32.03 3.03
CA ASN A 31 -22.86 -30.85 2.15
C ASN A 31 -22.83 -29.50 2.90
N MET A 32 -22.80 -29.51 4.23
CA MET A 32 -22.80 -28.27 5.05
C MET A 32 -21.41 -27.87 5.56
N SER A 33 -20.32 -28.57 5.20
CA SER A 33 -18.97 -28.34 5.73
C SER A 33 -17.90 -27.89 4.72
N LYS A 34 -18.30 -27.46 3.52
CA LYS A 34 -17.43 -26.72 2.59
C LYS A 34 -17.96 -25.31 2.31
N HIS A 35 -18.35 -24.59 3.36
CA HIS A 35 -18.30 -23.13 3.27
C HIS A 35 -16.81 -22.75 3.41
N ASP A 36 -16.20 -22.38 2.29
CA ASP A 36 -14.79 -22.01 2.21
C ASP A 36 -14.47 -20.94 3.26
N ALA A 37 -13.71 -21.32 4.30
CA ALA A 37 -13.22 -20.43 5.35
C ALA A 37 -12.37 -19.24 4.82
N THR A 38 -12.08 -19.22 3.52
CA THR A 38 -11.44 -18.10 2.80
C THR A 38 -12.40 -16.95 2.50
N THR A 39 -13.72 -17.14 2.62
CA THR A 39 -14.74 -16.14 2.29
C THR A 39 -15.28 -15.38 3.49
N ASP A 40 -15.15 -15.92 4.70
CA ASP A 40 -15.63 -15.28 5.92
C ASP A 40 -14.56 -14.35 6.48
N PHE A 41 -14.80 -13.03 6.51
CA PHE A 41 -13.87 -12.04 7.04
C PHE A 41 -14.44 -11.48 8.34
N PRO A 42 -13.63 -11.33 9.41
CA PRO A 42 -14.11 -10.75 10.65
C PRO A 42 -14.55 -9.28 10.48
N ASP A 43 -13.98 -8.56 9.50
CA ASP A 43 -14.39 -7.20 9.11
C ASP A 43 -14.48 -6.20 10.28
N GLY A 44 -13.74 -6.47 11.36
CA GLY A 44 -13.78 -5.73 12.61
C GLY A 44 -13.30 -6.56 13.81
N GLY A 45 -13.67 -6.10 15.00
CA GLY A 45 -13.22 -6.67 16.28
C GLY A 45 -11.93 -6.05 16.80
N ARG A 46 -11.69 -6.19 18.11
CA ARG A 46 -10.51 -5.63 18.80
C ARG A 46 -9.21 -6.09 18.16
N GLU A 47 -9.13 -7.37 17.78
CA GLU A 47 -7.94 -7.96 17.18
C GLU A 47 -7.61 -7.33 15.81
N ALA A 48 -8.59 -7.23 14.92
CA ALA A 48 -8.38 -6.67 13.59
C ALA A 48 -7.98 -5.19 13.64
N TRP A 49 -8.60 -4.39 14.53
CA TRP A 49 -8.24 -2.99 14.69
C TRP A 49 -6.90 -2.77 15.40
N LEU A 50 -6.47 -3.67 16.29
CA LEU A 50 -5.12 -3.66 16.84
C LEU A 50 -4.06 -3.95 15.77
N VAL A 51 -4.37 -4.84 14.82
CA VAL A 51 -3.50 -5.09 13.64
C VAL A 51 -3.43 -3.84 12.76
N VAL A 52 -4.55 -3.14 12.55
CA VAL A 52 -4.56 -1.86 11.82
C VAL A 52 -3.74 -0.79 12.56
N LEU A 53 -3.87 -0.66 13.88
CA LEU A 53 -3.08 0.27 14.69
C LEU A 53 -1.58 -0.04 14.61
N GLY A 54 -1.21 -1.31 14.77
CA GLY A 54 0.19 -1.74 14.62
C GLY A 54 0.73 -1.47 13.23
N GLY A 55 -0.04 -1.84 12.21
CA GLY A 55 0.32 -1.57 10.83
C GLY A 55 0.44 -0.07 10.56
N TRP A 56 -0.40 0.76 11.17
CA TRP A 56 -0.34 2.21 11.06
C TRP A 56 0.99 2.75 11.61
N CYS A 57 1.43 2.26 12.78
CA CYS A 57 2.76 2.54 13.32
C CYS A 57 3.87 2.05 12.38
N GLY A 58 3.72 0.87 11.80
CA GLY A 58 4.67 0.31 10.81
C GLY A 58 4.76 1.14 9.54
N LEU A 59 3.64 1.67 9.03
CA LEU A 59 3.63 2.53 7.84
C LEU A 59 4.11 3.94 8.14
N PHE A 60 3.86 4.47 9.34
CA PHE A 60 4.42 5.73 9.81
C PHE A 60 5.95 5.73 9.68
N VAL A 61 6.61 4.66 10.13
CA VAL A 61 8.07 4.57 10.09
C VAL A 61 8.63 4.11 8.74
N SER A 62 7.90 3.30 7.98
CA SER A 62 8.39 2.79 6.69
C SER A 62 8.11 3.74 5.52
N PHE A 63 6.89 3.77 5.00
CA PHE A 63 6.57 4.65 3.87
C PHE A 63 6.55 6.13 4.30
N GLY A 64 6.28 6.44 5.58
CA GLY A 64 6.39 7.81 6.08
C GLY A 64 7.80 8.36 6.05
N TRP A 65 8.81 7.53 6.31
CA TRP A 65 10.21 7.86 6.13
C TRP A 65 10.54 8.25 4.68
N ILE A 66 9.98 7.53 3.69
CA ILE A 66 10.11 7.87 2.27
C ILE A 66 9.48 9.24 1.96
N THR A 67 8.34 9.55 2.57
CA THR A 67 7.63 10.81 2.27
C THR A 67 8.34 12.07 2.80
N CYS A 68 9.27 11.96 3.75
CA CYS A 68 10.08 13.08 4.24
C CYS A 68 11.50 13.15 3.65
N ILE A 69 11.80 12.36 2.62
CA ILE A 69 13.11 12.30 1.95
C ILE A 69 13.61 13.67 1.46
N GLY A 70 12.70 14.57 1.05
CA GLY A 70 13.07 15.91 0.57
C GLY A 70 13.90 16.71 1.57
N VAL A 71 13.68 16.53 2.88
CA VAL A 71 14.48 17.15 3.94
C VAL A 71 15.94 16.69 3.87
N PHE A 72 16.16 15.40 3.66
CA PHE A 72 17.49 14.81 3.58
C PHE A 72 18.21 15.21 2.30
N GLN A 73 17.50 15.26 1.17
CA GLN A 73 18.05 15.75 -0.09
C GLN A 73 18.64 17.16 0.08
N THR A 74 17.88 18.09 0.68
CA THR A 74 18.36 19.45 0.95
C THR A 74 19.57 19.45 1.87
N TYR A 75 19.52 18.73 2.99
CA TYR A 75 20.64 18.67 3.93
C TYR A 75 21.92 18.08 3.32
N TYR A 76 21.79 17.04 2.50
CA TYR A 76 22.92 16.41 1.81
C TYR A 76 23.54 17.33 0.77
N THR A 77 22.74 17.99 -0.05
CA THR A 77 23.25 18.92 -1.07
C THR A 77 23.89 20.17 -0.47
N THR A 78 23.34 20.70 0.63
CA THR A 78 23.81 21.97 1.21
C THR A 78 24.92 21.81 2.23
N THR A 79 24.94 20.70 2.97
CA THR A 79 25.77 20.56 4.18
C THR A 79 26.65 19.33 4.12
N LEU A 80 26.08 18.12 4.18
CA LEU A 80 26.85 16.90 4.43
C LEU A 80 27.67 16.42 3.22
N LEU A 81 27.09 16.52 2.02
CA LEU A 81 27.65 15.97 0.77
C LEU A 81 27.81 17.06 -0.28
N SER A 82 28.00 18.32 0.14
CA SER A 82 28.09 19.49 -0.74
C SER A 82 29.20 19.43 -1.80
N ALA A 83 30.21 18.56 -1.60
CA ALA A 83 31.25 18.27 -2.59
C ALA A 83 30.78 17.42 -3.79
N TYR A 84 29.61 16.78 -3.70
CA TYR A 84 29.05 15.94 -4.76
C TYR A 84 28.00 16.72 -5.58
N SER A 85 27.81 16.33 -6.84
CA SER A 85 26.78 16.92 -7.69
C SER A 85 25.38 16.56 -7.18
N SER A 86 24.41 17.45 -7.42
CA SER A 86 22.99 17.20 -7.07
C SER A 86 22.43 15.94 -7.72
N SER A 87 22.90 15.59 -8.93
CA SER A 87 22.50 14.36 -9.63
C SER A 87 23.04 13.10 -8.94
N THR A 88 24.27 13.12 -8.44
CA THR A 88 24.82 12.01 -7.66
C THR A 88 24.07 11.86 -6.34
N ILE A 89 23.80 12.95 -5.63
CA ILE A 89 23.07 12.91 -4.35
C ILE A 89 21.64 12.39 -4.54
N ALA A 90 20.97 12.75 -5.64
CA ALA A 90 19.62 12.30 -5.98
C ALA A 90 19.47 10.77 -6.18
N TRP A 91 20.56 10.01 -6.28
CA TRP A 91 20.49 8.54 -6.26
C TRP A 91 20.15 7.97 -4.89
N ILE A 92 20.53 8.64 -3.80
CA ILE A 92 20.18 8.22 -2.43
C ILE A 92 18.66 8.07 -2.27
N PRO A 93 17.85 9.13 -2.49
CA PRO A 93 16.39 9.04 -2.34
C PRO A 93 15.70 8.15 -3.37
N SER A 94 16.23 8.15 -4.61
CA SER A 94 15.67 7.34 -5.71
C SER A 94 15.83 5.84 -5.43
N PHE A 95 17.03 5.44 -5.04
CA PHE A 95 17.32 4.05 -4.70
C PHE A 95 16.61 3.64 -3.41
N GLU A 96 16.51 4.53 -2.42
CA GLU A 96 15.78 4.28 -1.18
C GLU A 96 14.30 3.94 -1.45
N THR A 97 13.64 4.73 -2.30
CA THR A 97 12.26 4.45 -2.72
C THR A 97 12.17 3.12 -3.47
N PHE A 98 13.10 2.87 -4.40
CA PHE A 98 13.17 1.61 -5.14
C PHE A 98 13.38 0.39 -4.21
N ALA A 99 14.29 0.48 -3.25
CA ALA A 99 14.63 -0.60 -2.32
C ALA A 99 13.45 -1.00 -1.43
N LEU A 100 12.59 -0.05 -1.04
CA LEU A 100 11.36 -0.34 -0.33
C LEU A 100 10.43 -1.27 -1.14
N PHE A 101 10.32 -1.03 -2.46
CA PHE A 101 9.38 -1.74 -3.33
C PHE A 101 9.95 -3.01 -3.97
N ILE A 102 11.24 -3.04 -4.32
CA ILE A 102 11.86 -4.19 -4.99
C ILE A 102 11.84 -5.46 -4.13
N GLY A 103 11.78 -5.30 -2.80
CA GLY A 103 11.62 -6.41 -1.86
C GLY A 103 10.24 -7.07 -1.89
N ALA A 104 9.23 -6.50 -2.54
CA ALA A 104 7.85 -7.00 -2.52
C ALA A 104 7.70 -8.49 -2.89
N PRO A 105 8.35 -9.01 -3.95
CA PRO A 105 8.31 -10.44 -4.28
C PRO A 105 8.82 -11.34 -3.16
N LEU A 106 9.97 -10.97 -2.59
CA LEU A 106 10.64 -11.75 -1.56
C LEU A 106 9.86 -11.70 -0.26
N PHE A 107 9.54 -10.50 0.22
CA PHE A 107 8.83 -10.31 1.48
C PHE A 107 7.38 -10.80 1.41
N GLY A 108 6.73 -10.67 0.26
CA GLY A 108 5.41 -11.26 0.03
C GLY A 108 5.42 -12.79 0.17
N ARG A 109 6.38 -13.47 -0.45
CA ARG A 109 6.50 -14.94 -0.33
C ARG A 109 6.92 -15.41 1.05
N LEU A 110 7.80 -14.66 1.71
CA LEU A 110 8.15 -14.93 3.11
C LEU A 110 6.94 -14.75 4.03
N PHE A 111 6.09 -13.74 3.78
CA PHE A 111 4.85 -13.55 4.51
C PHE A 111 3.92 -14.75 4.32
N ASP A 112 3.70 -15.22 3.09
CA ASP A 112 2.80 -16.35 2.82
C ASP A 112 3.28 -17.65 3.52
N SER A 113 4.60 -17.83 3.65
CA SER A 113 5.19 -19.05 4.25
C SER A 113 5.35 -18.99 5.77
N TYR A 114 5.72 -17.83 6.32
CA TYR A 114 6.13 -17.69 7.73
C TYR A 114 5.31 -16.67 8.52
N GLY A 115 4.36 -15.99 7.87
CA GLY A 115 3.57 -14.91 8.46
C GLY A 115 4.38 -13.61 8.67
N PRO A 116 3.78 -12.61 9.32
CA PRO A 116 4.40 -11.28 9.48
C PRO A 116 5.54 -11.23 10.49
N ARG A 117 5.56 -12.09 11.51
CA ARG A 117 6.43 -11.92 12.70
C ARG A 117 7.91 -11.80 12.36
N TRP A 118 8.44 -12.70 11.53
CA TRP A 118 9.87 -12.72 11.20
C TRP A 118 10.27 -11.56 10.29
N LEU A 119 9.38 -11.15 9.38
CA LEU A 119 9.57 -9.96 8.56
C LEU A 119 9.59 -8.69 9.41
N LEU A 120 8.70 -8.58 10.40
CA LEU A 120 8.65 -7.44 11.29
C LEU A 120 9.90 -7.36 12.17
N VAL A 121 10.32 -8.46 12.79
CA VAL A 121 11.53 -8.46 13.64
C VAL A 121 12.79 -8.15 12.83
N GLY A 122 13.03 -8.88 11.73
CA GLY A 122 14.21 -8.64 10.89
C GLY A 122 14.18 -7.28 10.23
N GLY A 123 13.03 -6.89 9.67
CA GLY A 123 12.84 -5.59 9.03
C GLY A 123 13.05 -4.42 10.00
N SER A 124 12.50 -4.52 11.22
CA SER A 124 12.68 -3.50 12.25
C SER A 124 14.14 -3.34 12.65
N PHE A 125 14.86 -4.46 12.80
CA PHE A 125 16.28 -4.44 13.12
C PHE A 125 17.09 -3.71 12.03
N PHE A 126 16.96 -4.11 10.76
CA PHE A 126 17.69 -3.47 9.67
C PHE A 126 17.29 -2.02 9.44
N HIS A 127 16.01 -1.67 9.67
CA HIS A 127 15.53 -0.30 9.55
C HIS A 127 16.19 0.61 10.60
N VAL A 128 16.11 0.23 11.88
CA VAL A 128 16.72 1.00 12.99
C VAL A 128 18.25 1.01 12.87
N LEU A 129 18.87 -0.13 12.52
CA LEU A 129 20.31 -0.20 12.29
C LEU A 129 20.75 0.77 11.19
N GLY A 130 20.04 0.79 10.07
CA GLY A 130 20.32 1.71 8.96
C GLY A 130 20.27 3.16 9.42
N LEU A 131 19.23 3.58 10.13
CA LEU A 131 19.12 4.95 10.66
C LEU A 131 20.21 5.29 11.68
N MET A 132 20.58 4.35 12.56
CA MET A 132 21.70 4.53 13.49
C MET A 132 23.03 4.67 12.74
N MET A 133 23.24 3.92 11.66
CA MET A 133 24.44 4.04 10.84
C MET A 133 24.47 5.35 10.06
N VAL A 134 23.34 5.85 9.55
CA VAL A 134 23.24 7.19 8.94
C VAL A 134 23.69 8.27 9.93
N SER A 135 23.41 8.11 11.23
CA SER A 135 23.85 9.06 12.26
C SER A 135 25.38 9.21 12.41
N LEU A 136 26.13 8.24 11.87
CA LEU A 136 27.60 8.17 11.92
C LEU A 136 28.24 8.42 10.54
N SER A 137 27.43 8.52 9.49
CA SER A 137 27.92 8.65 8.12
C SER A 137 28.47 10.04 7.83
N GLY A 138 29.71 10.10 7.33
CA GLY A 138 30.36 11.33 6.88
C GLY A 138 30.61 11.40 5.37
N THR A 139 30.32 10.32 4.64
CA THR A 139 30.61 10.21 3.20
C THR A 139 29.44 9.62 2.42
N TYR A 140 29.40 9.87 1.10
CA TYR A 140 28.29 9.48 0.23
C TYR A 140 27.96 7.97 0.32
N TRP A 141 28.96 7.09 0.20
CA TRP A 141 28.72 5.65 0.18
C TRP A 141 28.16 5.12 1.52
N GLN A 142 28.58 5.71 2.64
CA GLN A 142 28.08 5.35 3.96
C GLN A 142 26.60 5.71 4.11
N VAL A 143 26.21 6.92 3.68
CA VAL A 143 24.81 7.35 3.65
C VAL A 143 24.00 6.44 2.72
N PHE A 144 24.51 6.18 1.51
CA PHE A 144 23.81 5.36 0.52
C PHE A 144 23.55 3.93 1.03
N LEU A 145 24.55 3.25 1.61
CA LEU A 145 24.36 1.89 2.13
C LEU A 145 23.47 1.86 3.37
N ALA A 146 23.62 2.82 4.29
CA ALA A 146 22.87 2.84 5.54
C ALA A 146 21.40 3.23 5.33
N GLN A 147 21.14 4.29 4.56
CA GLN A 147 19.81 4.82 4.29
C GLN A 147 19.13 4.06 3.15
N SER A 148 19.70 4.12 1.94
CA SER A 148 19.03 3.67 0.73
C SER A 148 18.97 2.16 0.59
N VAL A 149 19.90 1.42 1.21
CA VAL A 149 19.92 -0.05 1.15
C VAL A 149 19.40 -0.65 2.45
N CYS A 150 20.14 -0.51 3.56
CA CYS A 150 19.85 -1.18 4.82
C CYS A 150 18.50 -0.72 5.41
N SER A 151 18.35 0.59 5.61
CA SER A 151 17.13 1.15 6.20
C SER A 151 15.93 0.90 5.29
N ALA A 152 16.06 1.14 3.99
CA ALA A 152 14.98 0.98 3.02
C ALA A 152 14.49 -0.46 2.86
N LEU A 153 15.38 -1.46 2.81
CA LEU A 153 14.98 -2.87 2.77
C LEU A 153 14.30 -3.31 4.06
N GLY A 154 14.80 -2.84 5.21
CA GLY A 154 14.17 -3.08 6.52
C GLY A 154 12.76 -2.47 6.59
N ALA A 155 12.62 -1.20 6.19
CA ALA A 155 11.35 -0.51 6.05
C ALA A 155 10.41 -1.23 5.07
N GLY A 156 10.95 -1.77 3.96
CA GLY A 156 10.20 -2.55 2.98
C GLY A 156 9.60 -3.80 3.60
N ALA A 157 10.40 -4.59 4.32
CA ALA A 157 9.90 -5.78 5.02
C ALA A 157 8.76 -5.46 5.99
N VAL A 158 8.88 -4.36 6.75
CA VAL A 158 7.81 -3.87 7.65
C VAL A 158 6.57 -3.46 6.86
N PHE A 159 6.75 -2.66 5.81
CA PHE A 159 5.67 -2.17 4.94
C PHE A 159 4.84 -3.32 4.37
N TRP A 160 5.49 -4.33 3.78
CA TRP A 160 4.80 -5.47 3.18
C TRP A 160 4.12 -6.36 4.23
N ALA A 161 4.77 -6.62 5.36
CA ALA A 161 4.18 -7.42 6.43
C ALA A 161 2.88 -6.77 6.96
N CYS A 162 2.87 -5.46 7.14
CA CYS A 162 1.69 -4.72 7.61
C CYS A 162 0.55 -4.72 6.59
N ASN A 163 0.84 -4.42 5.31
CA ASN A 163 -0.16 -4.43 4.24
C ASN A 163 -0.80 -5.81 4.05
N ASN A 164 0.03 -6.86 3.99
CA ASN A 164 -0.46 -8.23 3.84
C ASN A 164 -1.29 -8.65 5.05
N ALA A 165 -0.82 -8.38 6.28
CA ALA A 165 -1.53 -8.72 7.51
C ALA A 165 -2.95 -8.11 7.53
N VAL A 166 -3.08 -6.80 7.34
CA VAL A 166 -4.40 -6.12 7.32
C VAL A 166 -5.28 -6.66 6.20
N GLY A 167 -4.71 -6.94 5.02
CA GLY A 167 -5.41 -7.56 3.90
C GLY A 167 -6.06 -8.91 4.24
N THR A 168 -5.49 -9.65 5.21
CA THR A 168 -6.09 -10.90 5.68
C THR A 168 -7.32 -10.69 6.55
N TRP A 169 -7.43 -9.61 7.33
CA TRP A 169 -8.51 -9.42 8.31
C TRP A 169 -9.80 -8.80 7.74
N PHE A 170 -9.71 -8.00 6.68
CA PHE A 170 -10.85 -7.22 6.18
C PHE A 170 -11.29 -7.65 4.79
N GLY A 171 -12.59 -7.84 4.64
CA GLY A 171 -13.30 -8.21 3.42
C GLY A 171 -14.11 -7.03 2.89
N ARG A 172 -15.27 -6.77 3.52
CA ARG A 172 -16.22 -5.70 3.19
C ARG A 172 -15.71 -4.31 3.56
N ARG A 173 -14.94 -4.17 4.65
CA ARG A 173 -14.38 -2.87 5.12
C ARG A 173 -12.91 -2.68 4.75
N ARG A 174 -12.43 -3.40 3.73
CA ARG A 174 -11.01 -3.46 3.36
C ARG A 174 -10.47 -2.11 2.93
N GLY A 175 -11.19 -1.38 2.09
CA GLY A 175 -10.77 -0.06 1.63
C GLY A 175 -10.63 0.92 2.78
N LEU A 176 -11.56 0.92 3.74
CA LEU A 176 -11.44 1.71 4.97
C LEU A 176 -10.21 1.28 5.81
N ALA A 177 -10.04 -0.02 6.06
CA ALA A 177 -8.93 -0.53 6.89
C ALA A 177 -7.55 -0.21 6.27
N MET A 178 -7.40 -0.41 4.95
CA MET A 178 -6.18 -0.05 4.20
C MET A 178 -5.99 1.47 4.12
N GLY A 179 -7.08 2.23 4.06
CA GLY A 179 -7.05 3.69 4.13
C GLY A 179 -6.55 4.21 5.47
N VAL A 180 -7.06 3.66 6.58
CA VAL A 180 -6.57 3.98 7.92
C VAL A 180 -5.11 3.55 8.04
N LEU A 181 -4.77 2.30 7.74
CA LEU A 181 -3.40 1.78 7.73
C LEU A 181 -2.42 2.73 7.03
N SER A 182 -2.71 3.06 5.77
CA SER A 182 -1.85 3.92 4.95
C SER A 182 -1.83 5.37 5.38
N SER A 183 -2.83 5.87 6.12
CA SER A 183 -2.76 7.23 6.67
C SER A 183 -1.54 7.42 7.58
N GLY A 184 -1.05 6.36 8.23
CA GLY A 184 0.14 6.39 9.09
C GLY A 184 1.37 6.92 8.38
N SER A 185 1.60 6.52 7.13
CA SER A 185 2.73 7.05 6.37
C SER A 185 2.61 8.54 6.04
N SER A 186 1.40 9.07 5.84
CA SER A 186 1.25 10.51 5.62
C SER A 186 1.53 11.30 6.89
N VAL A 187 1.07 10.80 8.05
CA VAL A 187 1.38 11.43 9.34
C VAL A 187 2.89 11.36 9.62
N GLY A 188 3.53 10.22 9.33
CA GLY A 188 4.99 10.07 9.42
C GLY A 188 5.73 11.09 8.56
N GLY A 189 5.30 11.29 7.31
CA GLY A 189 5.83 12.31 6.43
C GLY A 189 5.69 13.73 6.95
N VAL A 190 4.51 14.09 7.48
CA VAL A 190 4.26 15.42 8.07
C VAL A 190 5.15 15.64 9.28
N VAL A 191 5.18 14.69 10.22
CA VAL A 191 5.99 14.78 11.44
C VAL A 191 7.48 14.86 11.08
N GLY A 192 7.96 14.01 10.17
CA GLY A 192 9.33 14.01 9.70
C GLY A 192 9.72 15.34 9.03
N THR A 193 8.90 15.82 8.10
CA THR A 193 9.17 17.05 7.35
C THR A 193 9.18 18.28 8.25
N ALA A 194 8.29 18.34 9.25
CA ALA A 194 8.22 19.46 10.18
C ALA A 194 9.30 19.42 11.27
N SER A 195 9.64 18.23 11.78
CA SER A 195 10.46 18.11 13.00
C SER A 195 11.94 17.95 12.70
N ILE A 196 12.31 17.21 11.65
CA ILE A 196 13.72 16.86 11.36
C ILE A 196 14.59 18.10 11.10
N PRO A 197 14.18 19.08 10.28
CA PRO A 197 14.99 20.29 10.06
C PRO A 197 15.30 21.02 11.36
N THR A 198 14.29 21.22 12.22
CA THR A 198 14.45 21.90 13.51
C THR A 198 15.31 21.10 14.49
N MET A 199 15.25 19.77 14.46
CA MET A 199 16.15 18.93 15.26
C MET A 199 17.59 19.07 14.79
N ILE A 200 17.83 19.06 13.47
CA ILE A 200 19.17 19.22 12.90
C ILE A 200 19.80 20.54 13.34
N GLU A 201 19.03 21.64 13.32
CA GLU A 201 19.50 22.95 13.78
C GLU A 201 19.87 22.98 15.27
N LYS A 202 19.09 22.30 16.13
CA LYS A 202 19.26 22.38 17.59
C LYS A 202 20.28 21.41 18.17
N VAL A 203 20.31 20.18 17.69
CA VAL A 203 21.12 19.09 18.26
C VAL A 203 22.09 18.47 17.26
N GLY A 204 22.10 18.96 16.02
CA GLY A 204 22.93 18.43 14.95
C GLY A 204 22.35 17.18 14.28
N PHE A 205 22.87 16.84 13.11
CA PHE A 205 22.36 15.74 12.29
C PHE A 205 22.47 14.37 12.96
N GLY A 206 23.63 14.03 13.53
CA GLY A 206 23.84 12.72 14.16
C GLY A 206 22.84 12.43 15.28
N TRP A 207 22.64 13.36 16.22
CA TRP A 207 21.65 13.18 17.28
C TRP A 207 20.21 13.22 16.78
N SER A 208 19.90 14.04 15.79
CA SER A 208 18.57 14.04 15.14
C SER A 208 18.22 12.66 14.59
N MET A 209 19.17 12.02 13.89
CA MET A 209 18.97 10.68 13.34
C MET A 209 18.78 9.61 14.43
N ARG A 210 19.50 9.72 15.55
CA ARG A 210 19.32 8.80 16.70
C ARG A 210 17.95 8.97 17.36
N ILE A 211 17.49 10.21 17.54
CA ILE A 211 16.16 10.50 18.08
C ILE A 211 15.08 9.87 17.19
N VAL A 212 15.18 10.06 15.87
CA VAL A 212 14.27 9.42 14.90
C VAL A 212 14.34 7.90 15.00
N ALA A 213 15.54 7.31 15.08
CA ALA A 213 15.71 5.87 15.20
C ALA A 213 15.10 5.30 16.50
N PHE A 214 15.22 5.99 17.63
CA PHE A 214 14.58 5.57 18.89
C PHE A 214 13.05 5.70 18.84
N MET A 215 12.53 6.77 18.25
CA MET A 215 11.08 6.91 18.02
C MET A 215 10.56 5.78 17.13
N PHE A 216 11.30 5.45 16.06
CA PHE A 216 10.94 4.36 15.16
C PHE A 216 11.00 3.02 15.88
N LEU A 217 12.02 2.76 16.70
CA LEU A 217 12.11 1.55 17.51
C LEU A 217 10.89 1.37 18.43
N PHE A 218 10.42 2.46 19.06
CA PHE A 218 9.21 2.42 19.88
C PHE A 218 7.96 2.06 19.07
N LEU A 219 7.73 2.72 17.93
CA LEU A 219 6.58 2.45 17.06
C LEU A 219 6.65 1.05 16.42
N LEU A 220 7.84 0.58 16.07
CA LEU A 220 8.09 -0.78 15.57
C LEU A 220 7.84 -1.82 16.65
N SER A 221 8.12 -1.53 17.92
CA SER A 221 7.78 -2.42 19.03
C SER A 221 6.27 -2.62 19.13
N ILE A 222 5.48 -1.55 19.00
CA ILE A 222 4.01 -1.65 18.92
C ILE A 222 3.61 -2.52 17.71
N THR A 223 4.21 -2.26 16.55
CA THR A 223 3.96 -3.01 15.31
C THR A 223 4.20 -4.51 15.49
N ILE A 224 5.35 -4.90 16.05
CA ILE A 224 5.72 -6.31 16.29
C ILE A 224 4.73 -6.99 17.25
N LEU A 225 4.27 -6.28 18.28
CA LEU A 225 3.38 -6.83 19.30
C LEU A 225 1.94 -6.99 18.84
N THR A 226 1.45 -6.14 17.93
CA THR A 226 0.03 -6.14 17.55
C THR A 226 -0.25 -6.70 16.16
N VAL A 227 0.70 -6.64 15.21
CA VAL A 227 0.49 -7.11 13.83
C VAL A 227 0.60 -8.63 13.75
N ARG A 228 -0.50 -9.25 13.34
CA ARG A 228 -0.61 -10.69 13.10
C ARG A 228 -1.46 -10.94 11.86
N SER A 229 -1.23 -12.06 11.20
CA SER A 229 -2.07 -12.54 10.11
C SER A 229 -3.06 -13.57 10.65
N ARG A 230 -4.30 -13.54 10.18
CA ARG A 230 -5.32 -14.52 10.59
C ARG A 230 -5.14 -15.89 9.93
N LEU A 231 -4.39 -15.94 8.84
CA LEU A 231 -4.22 -17.15 8.06
C LEU A 231 -3.23 -18.08 8.76
N VAL A 232 -3.43 -19.38 8.61
CA VAL A 232 -2.45 -20.38 9.04
C VAL A 232 -1.38 -20.47 7.96
N HIS A 233 -0.15 -20.08 8.30
CA HIS A 233 0.99 -20.12 7.38
C HIS A 233 1.68 -21.47 7.53
N LYS A 234 2.07 -22.06 6.41
CA LYS A 234 2.85 -23.29 6.37
C LYS A 234 4.13 -23.01 5.60
N PRO A 235 5.32 -23.32 6.17
CA PRO A 235 6.58 -23.17 5.46
C PRO A 235 6.51 -23.89 4.11
N SER A 236 6.86 -23.18 3.04
CA SER A 236 6.85 -23.71 1.68
C SER A 236 8.18 -23.40 0.99
N LYS A 237 8.59 -24.27 0.05
CA LYS A 237 9.78 -24.01 -0.77
C LYS A 237 9.49 -22.83 -1.70
N MET A 238 10.38 -21.84 -1.71
CA MET A 238 10.28 -20.70 -2.60
C MET A 238 10.88 -21.04 -3.97
N TYR A 239 10.08 -20.93 -5.02
CA TYR A 239 10.55 -21.05 -6.39
C TYR A 239 10.54 -19.66 -7.08
N ALA A 240 11.41 -19.44 -8.06
CA ALA A 240 11.39 -18.18 -8.81
C ALA A 240 10.10 -18.01 -9.65
N ARG A 241 9.60 -19.11 -10.24
CA ARG A 241 8.36 -19.13 -11.04
C ARG A 241 7.13 -18.65 -10.26
N ASP A 242 7.18 -18.85 -8.96
CA ASP A 242 6.13 -18.64 -8.00
C ASP A 242 5.90 -17.13 -7.76
N ILE A 243 6.94 -16.31 -7.98
CA ILE A 243 6.86 -14.84 -7.96
C ILE A 243 6.03 -14.31 -9.13
N VAL A 244 6.16 -14.90 -10.32
CA VAL A 244 5.52 -14.40 -11.54
C VAL A 244 4.22 -15.13 -11.89
N THR A 245 3.92 -16.25 -11.23
CA THR A 245 2.71 -17.04 -11.49
C THR A 245 1.42 -16.23 -11.40
N PRO A 246 1.23 -15.32 -10.42
CA PRO A 246 0.04 -14.47 -10.37
C PRO A 246 -0.16 -13.59 -11.61
N LEU A 247 0.92 -13.21 -12.31
CA LEU A 247 0.83 -12.39 -13.53
C LEU A 247 0.20 -13.13 -14.72
N LYS A 248 0.08 -14.45 -14.65
CA LYS A 248 -0.65 -15.24 -15.67
C LYS A 248 -2.16 -14.97 -15.62
N GLU A 249 -2.68 -14.45 -14.52
CA GLU A 249 -4.08 -14.09 -14.41
C GLU A 249 -4.37 -12.73 -15.03
N MET A 250 -5.26 -12.70 -16.02
CA MET A 250 -5.60 -11.47 -16.76
C MET A 250 -6.00 -10.28 -15.86
N PRO A 251 -6.80 -10.43 -14.78
CA PRO A 251 -7.09 -9.32 -13.88
C PRO A 251 -5.87 -8.76 -13.15
N VAL A 252 -4.90 -9.62 -12.81
CA VAL A 252 -3.66 -9.22 -12.13
C VAL A 252 -2.73 -8.52 -13.11
N TRP A 253 -2.58 -9.08 -14.32
CA TRP A 253 -1.76 -8.48 -15.36
C TRP A 253 -2.26 -7.08 -15.77
N THR A 254 -3.55 -6.96 -16.06
CA THR A 254 -4.15 -5.66 -16.44
C THR A 254 -4.10 -4.63 -15.32
N LEU A 255 -4.30 -5.05 -14.07
CA LEU A 255 -4.10 -4.19 -12.90
C LEU A 255 -2.64 -3.71 -12.78
N SER A 256 -1.68 -4.62 -13.02
CA SER A 256 -0.25 -4.31 -12.94
C SER A 256 0.17 -3.27 -13.98
N ILE A 257 -0.27 -3.43 -15.23
CA ILE A 257 0.02 -2.47 -16.32
C ILE A 257 -0.65 -1.11 -16.05
N ALA A 258 -1.90 -1.09 -15.58
CA ALA A 258 -2.57 0.15 -15.21
C ALA A 258 -1.81 0.93 -14.13
N ALA A 259 -1.40 0.21 -13.08
CA ALA A 259 -0.64 0.78 -11.99
C ALA A 259 0.77 1.20 -12.42
N PHE A 260 1.45 0.46 -13.32
CA PHE A 260 2.74 0.86 -13.88
C PHE A 260 2.69 2.27 -14.50
N PHE A 261 1.74 2.52 -15.41
CA PHE A 261 1.61 3.83 -16.06
C PHE A 261 1.27 4.94 -15.05
N PHE A 262 0.42 4.64 -14.08
CA PHE A 262 0.09 5.60 -13.03
C PHE A 262 1.32 5.97 -12.17
N PHE A 263 2.09 4.98 -11.73
CA PHE A 263 3.27 5.18 -10.88
C PHE A 263 4.41 5.90 -11.60
N LEU A 264 4.46 5.84 -12.93
CA LEU A 264 5.44 6.57 -13.74
C LEU A 264 5.28 8.09 -13.59
N GLY A 265 4.06 8.58 -13.32
CA GLY A 265 3.75 10.01 -13.22
C GLY A 265 3.47 10.51 -11.80
N VAL A 266 2.98 9.66 -10.89
CA VAL A 266 2.40 10.11 -9.61
C VAL A 266 3.37 10.74 -8.62
N PHE A 267 4.64 10.33 -8.64
CA PHE A 267 5.65 10.88 -7.74
C PHE A 267 6.33 12.15 -8.27
N LEU A 268 6.07 12.54 -9.51
CA LEU A 268 6.68 13.74 -10.10
C LEU A 268 6.19 15.04 -9.42
N PRO A 269 4.89 15.23 -9.13
CA PRO A 269 4.45 16.38 -8.34
C PRO A 269 5.02 16.39 -6.92
N TYR A 270 5.25 15.23 -6.29
CA TYR A 270 5.89 15.18 -4.97
C TYR A 270 7.33 15.70 -5.00
N ASN A 271 8.07 15.45 -6.07
CA ASN A 271 9.48 15.83 -6.17
C ASN A 271 9.67 17.25 -6.73
N PHE A 272 9.04 17.56 -7.85
CA PHE A 272 9.33 18.78 -8.61
C PHE A 272 8.49 19.99 -8.22
N LEU A 273 7.41 19.83 -7.44
CA LEU A 273 6.55 20.96 -7.05
C LEU A 273 7.29 22.01 -6.21
N VAL A 274 8.13 21.58 -5.26
CA VAL A 274 8.93 22.49 -4.43
C VAL A 274 10.00 23.18 -5.26
N VAL A 275 10.75 22.40 -6.05
CA VAL A 275 11.86 22.92 -6.87
C VAL A 275 11.35 23.95 -7.87
N GLU A 276 10.26 23.65 -8.59
CA GLU A 276 9.64 24.61 -9.50
C GLU A 276 9.14 25.87 -8.77
N ALA A 277 8.56 25.72 -7.58
CA ALA A 277 8.06 26.87 -6.82
C ALA A 277 9.20 27.81 -6.43
N VAL A 278 10.34 27.27 -6.00
CA VAL A 278 11.55 28.04 -5.67
C VAL A 278 12.13 28.69 -6.91
N ASP A 279 12.25 27.98 -8.02
CA ASP A 279 12.72 28.53 -9.31
C ASP A 279 11.84 29.69 -9.80
N LYS A 280 10.55 29.67 -9.46
CA LYS A 280 9.60 30.75 -9.76
C LYS A 280 9.50 31.83 -8.67
N GLY A 281 10.46 31.87 -7.74
CA GLY A 281 10.62 32.94 -6.75
C GLY A 281 9.90 32.74 -5.41
N MET A 282 9.34 31.56 -5.12
CA MET A 282 8.81 31.25 -3.79
C MET A 282 9.96 31.05 -2.80
N SER A 283 9.83 31.56 -1.57
CA SER A 283 10.88 31.34 -0.57
C SER A 283 11.00 29.84 -0.23
N PRO A 284 12.20 29.31 0.08
CA PRO A 284 12.37 27.89 0.43
C PRO A 284 11.49 27.45 1.61
N LYS A 285 11.26 28.34 2.57
CA LYS A 285 10.39 28.09 3.73
C LYS A 285 8.93 27.93 3.31
N GLU A 286 8.43 28.79 2.43
CA GLU A 286 7.06 28.68 1.90
C GLU A 286 6.90 27.47 0.98
N ALA A 287 7.93 27.16 0.18
CA ALA A 287 7.93 26.01 -0.72
C ALA A 287 7.84 24.69 0.05
N ASN A 288 8.48 24.59 1.23
CA ASN A 288 8.30 23.43 2.11
C ASN A 288 6.86 23.22 2.60
N ASN A 289 6.08 24.30 2.78
CA ASN A 289 4.67 24.18 3.15
C ASN A 289 3.85 23.46 2.07
N LEU A 290 4.27 23.49 0.80
CA LEU A 290 3.62 22.73 -0.27
C LEU A 290 3.65 21.23 0.02
N LEU A 291 4.76 20.68 0.54
CA LEU A 291 4.82 19.25 0.89
C LEU A 291 4.04 18.94 2.15
N VAL A 292 4.06 19.83 3.14
CA VAL A 292 3.27 19.67 4.36
C VAL A 292 1.78 19.59 4.03
N ILE A 293 1.26 20.54 3.25
CA ILE A 293 -0.14 20.57 2.82
C ILE A 293 -0.48 19.31 2.03
N LEU A 294 0.38 18.93 1.09
CA LEU A 294 0.17 17.76 0.22
C LEU A 294 0.10 16.47 1.05
N SER A 295 1.03 16.25 1.97
CA SER A 295 1.03 15.10 2.86
C SER A 295 -0.16 15.12 3.84
N SER A 296 -0.54 16.30 4.35
CA SER A 296 -1.70 16.46 5.24
C SER A 296 -3.02 16.11 4.54
N THR A 297 -3.27 16.63 3.34
CA THR A 297 -4.51 16.31 2.61
C THR A 297 -4.52 14.87 2.10
N SER A 298 -3.33 14.27 1.89
CA SER A 298 -3.18 12.85 1.56
C SER A 298 -3.69 11.92 2.67
N ILE A 299 -3.69 12.34 3.94
CA ILE A 299 -4.31 11.57 5.05
C ILE A 299 -5.79 11.33 4.73
N ILE A 300 -6.50 12.40 4.35
CA ILE A 300 -7.92 12.37 4.01
C ILE A 300 -8.13 11.58 2.71
N GLY A 301 -7.24 11.80 1.73
CA GLY A 301 -7.20 11.10 0.44
C GLY A 301 -6.96 9.59 0.54
N ARG A 302 -6.38 9.10 1.64
CA ARG A 302 -6.20 7.66 1.88
C ARG A 302 -7.44 7.00 2.47
N ILE A 303 -8.12 7.70 3.38
CA ILE A 303 -9.24 7.16 4.17
C ILE A 303 -10.56 7.27 3.40
N ILE A 304 -10.93 8.48 2.94
CA ILE A 304 -12.25 8.73 2.35
C ILE A 304 -12.46 7.92 1.06
N PRO A 305 -11.55 7.98 0.06
CA PRO A 305 -11.68 7.16 -1.14
C PRO A 305 -11.72 5.67 -0.85
N GLY A 306 -10.97 5.18 0.15
CA GLY A 306 -11.03 3.77 0.53
C GLY A 306 -12.38 3.35 1.08
N TRP A 307 -12.95 4.17 1.96
CA TRP A 307 -14.31 3.96 2.48
C TRP A 307 -15.39 4.07 1.39
N LEU A 308 -15.25 5.04 0.47
CA LEU A 308 -16.13 5.17 -0.69
C LEU A 308 -16.00 3.96 -1.62
N GLY A 309 -14.79 3.43 -1.81
CA GLY A 309 -14.52 2.26 -2.64
C GLY A 309 -15.26 1.02 -2.14
N ASP A 310 -15.31 0.82 -0.82
CA ASP A 310 -16.08 -0.27 -0.21
C ASP A 310 -17.61 -0.16 -0.43
N ARG A 311 -18.14 1.05 -0.74
CA ARG A 311 -19.57 1.29 -0.95
C ARG A 311 -19.97 1.36 -2.43
N TYR A 312 -19.15 2.03 -3.24
CA TYR A 312 -19.47 2.42 -4.62
C TYR A 312 -18.65 1.65 -5.66
N GLY A 313 -17.75 0.75 -5.24
CA GLY A 313 -16.87 -0.01 -6.11
C GLY A 313 -15.44 0.51 -6.06
N ARG A 314 -14.49 -0.39 -5.78
CA ARG A 314 -13.08 -0.02 -5.55
C ARG A 314 -12.41 0.40 -6.86
N PHE A 315 -12.74 -0.27 -7.97
CA PHE A 315 -12.24 0.14 -9.28
C PHE A 315 -12.81 1.50 -9.69
N ASN A 316 -14.09 1.76 -9.44
CA ASN A 316 -14.71 3.05 -9.80
C ASN A 316 -14.04 4.23 -9.11
N ILE A 317 -13.83 4.12 -7.79
CA ILE A 317 -13.18 5.18 -7.03
C ILE A 317 -11.73 5.36 -7.47
N MET A 318 -10.99 4.26 -7.70
CA MET A 318 -9.63 4.34 -8.23
C MET A 318 -9.56 5.05 -9.59
N ILE A 319 -10.48 4.74 -10.51
CA ILE A 319 -10.57 5.39 -11.82
C ILE A 319 -10.85 6.89 -11.67
N LEU A 320 -11.85 7.25 -10.84
CA LEU A 320 -12.24 8.64 -10.61
C LEU A 320 -11.08 9.46 -10.02
N THR A 321 -10.42 8.95 -8.99
CA THR A 321 -9.31 9.67 -8.34
C THR A 321 -8.07 9.72 -9.22
N THR A 322 -7.87 8.72 -10.09
CA THR A 322 -6.78 8.73 -11.09
C THR A 322 -6.99 9.83 -12.12
N TYR A 323 -8.19 9.90 -12.72
CA TYR A 323 -8.50 10.97 -13.68
C TYR A 323 -8.50 12.35 -13.02
N LEU A 324 -9.00 12.46 -11.78
CA LEU A 324 -8.91 13.72 -11.02
C LEU A 324 -7.44 14.14 -10.84
N SER A 325 -6.56 13.22 -10.46
CA SER A 325 -5.14 13.52 -10.27
C SER A 325 -4.45 13.94 -11.59
N SER A 326 -4.77 13.27 -12.70
CA SER A 326 -4.29 13.64 -14.03
C SER A 326 -4.79 15.03 -14.45
N LEU A 327 -6.08 15.31 -14.24
CA LEU A 327 -6.69 16.61 -14.54
C LEU A 327 -6.06 17.74 -13.71
N LEU A 328 -5.83 17.51 -12.41
CA LEU A 328 -5.17 18.48 -11.55
C LEU A 328 -3.75 18.81 -12.03
N VAL A 329 -3.00 17.81 -12.52
CA VAL A 329 -1.68 18.08 -13.11
C VAL A 329 -1.79 18.87 -14.40
N LEU A 330 -2.61 18.41 -15.35
CA LEU A 330 -2.69 18.99 -16.70
C LEU A 330 -3.39 20.34 -16.76
N ALA A 331 -4.52 20.48 -16.06
CA ALA A 331 -5.38 21.66 -16.15
C ALA A 331 -5.18 22.66 -15.00
N PHE A 332 -4.59 22.25 -13.87
CA PHE A 332 -4.41 23.15 -12.72
C PHE A 332 -2.95 23.48 -12.43
N TRP A 333 -2.04 22.49 -12.41
CA TRP A 333 -0.63 22.74 -12.11
C TRP A 333 0.17 23.35 -13.26
N ILE A 334 -0.09 22.95 -14.51
CA ILE A 334 0.56 23.56 -15.69
C ILE A 334 0.33 25.09 -15.74
N PRO A 335 -0.92 25.58 -15.69
CA PRO A 335 -1.17 27.02 -15.80
C PRO A 335 -0.97 27.81 -14.48
N ALA A 336 -0.66 27.16 -13.35
CA ALA A 336 -0.64 27.78 -12.01
C ALA A 336 0.26 29.05 -11.97
N PRO A 337 -0.33 30.27 -11.94
CA PRO A 337 0.42 31.50 -12.14
C PRO A 337 1.01 32.04 -10.83
N SER A 338 0.43 31.67 -9.68
CA SER A 338 0.73 32.27 -8.38
C SER A 338 1.09 31.23 -7.31
N ASN A 339 1.71 31.71 -6.22
CA ASN A 339 1.99 30.90 -5.04
C ASN A 339 0.70 30.31 -4.43
N ALA A 340 -0.39 31.08 -4.41
CA ALA A 340 -1.69 30.61 -3.96
C ALA A 340 -2.23 29.45 -4.81
N ALA A 341 -2.08 29.52 -6.14
CA ALA A 341 -2.48 28.44 -7.03
C ALA A 341 -1.67 27.15 -6.77
N ARG A 342 -0.36 27.27 -6.49
CA ARG A 342 0.50 26.12 -6.13
C ARG A 342 0.10 25.49 -4.80
N LEU A 343 -0.28 26.31 -3.81
CA LEU A 343 -0.81 25.84 -2.52
C LEU A 343 -2.14 25.11 -2.70
N GLY A 344 -3.06 25.67 -3.50
CA GLY A 344 -4.32 25.02 -3.86
C GLY A 344 -4.10 23.69 -4.58
N PHE A 345 -3.15 23.63 -5.52
CA PHE A 345 -2.81 22.40 -6.24
C PHE A 345 -2.26 21.34 -5.28
N SER A 346 -1.32 21.71 -4.41
CA SER A 346 -0.78 20.83 -3.37
C SER A 346 -1.89 20.16 -2.54
N GLY A 347 -2.86 20.95 -2.07
CA GLY A 347 -3.98 20.44 -1.28
C GLY A 347 -4.86 19.45 -2.06
N LEU A 348 -5.31 19.84 -3.25
CA LEU A 348 -6.18 19.01 -4.08
C LEU A 348 -5.49 17.73 -4.56
N TYR A 349 -4.23 17.86 -4.98
CA TYR A 349 -3.43 16.74 -5.47
C TYR A 349 -3.06 15.78 -4.35
N GLY A 350 -2.77 16.28 -3.14
CA GLY A 350 -2.54 15.43 -1.98
C GLY A 350 -3.74 14.53 -1.68
N PHE A 351 -4.96 15.07 -1.73
CA PHE A 351 -6.19 14.28 -1.60
C PHE A 351 -6.35 13.24 -2.72
N SER A 352 -6.22 13.64 -3.99
CA SER A 352 -6.49 12.73 -5.11
C SER A 352 -5.41 11.63 -5.21
N SER A 353 -4.13 12.01 -5.06
CA SER A 353 -3.01 11.08 -5.08
C SER A 353 -2.97 10.19 -3.84
N GLY A 354 -3.36 10.66 -2.65
CA GLY A 354 -3.36 9.81 -1.44
C GLY A 354 -4.08 8.46 -1.63
N THR A 355 -5.13 8.45 -2.45
CA THR A 355 -5.94 7.26 -2.78
C THR A 355 -5.12 6.04 -3.23
N PHE A 356 -4.04 6.22 -4.02
CA PHE A 356 -3.37 5.07 -4.63
C PHE A 356 -2.65 4.20 -3.60
N VAL A 357 -2.13 4.79 -2.51
CA VAL A 357 -1.38 4.05 -1.48
C VAL A 357 -2.30 3.07 -0.74
N SER A 358 -3.58 3.43 -0.55
CA SER A 358 -4.58 2.55 0.07
C SER A 358 -5.27 1.63 -0.94
N MET A 359 -5.54 2.12 -2.16
CA MET A 359 -6.34 1.40 -3.15
C MET A 359 -5.57 0.33 -3.93
N ILE A 360 -4.29 0.51 -4.23
CA ILE A 360 -3.54 -0.50 -4.99
C ILE A 360 -3.50 -1.83 -4.23
N PRO A 361 -3.05 -1.91 -2.96
CA PRO A 361 -3.09 -3.18 -2.25
C PRO A 361 -4.53 -3.69 -2.08
N THR A 362 -5.51 -2.80 -1.88
CA THR A 362 -6.93 -3.19 -1.79
C THR A 362 -7.42 -3.89 -3.07
N LEU A 363 -7.06 -3.37 -4.24
CA LEU A 363 -7.40 -3.94 -5.55
C LEU A 363 -6.65 -5.26 -5.79
N ILE A 364 -5.38 -5.36 -5.37
CA ILE A 364 -4.61 -6.61 -5.47
C ILE A 364 -5.32 -7.73 -4.69
N VAL A 365 -5.73 -7.46 -3.44
CA VAL A 365 -6.47 -8.44 -2.63
C VAL A 365 -7.85 -8.76 -3.24
N GLN A 366 -8.47 -7.82 -3.97
CA GLN A 366 -9.74 -8.07 -4.66
C GLN A 366 -9.60 -8.96 -5.89
N VAL A 367 -8.52 -8.82 -6.67
CA VAL A 367 -8.26 -9.66 -7.84
C VAL A 367 -7.59 -10.99 -7.50
N CYS A 368 -7.06 -11.11 -6.28
CA CYS A 368 -6.45 -12.32 -5.76
C CYS A 368 -7.46 -13.48 -5.71
N ALA A 369 -7.11 -14.61 -6.35
CA ALA A 369 -7.97 -15.79 -6.37
C ALA A 369 -7.88 -16.59 -5.06
N ASP A 370 -6.69 -16.64 -4.45
CA ASP A 370 -6.45 -17.34 -3.19
C ASP A 370 -5.66 -16.47 -2.20
N LEU A 371 -6.32 -16.06 -1.12
CA LEU A 371 -5.76 -15.20 -0.07
C LEU A 371 -4.57 -15.83 0.66
N LYS A 372 -4.38 -17.15 0.59
CA LYS A 372 -3.18 -17.81 1.15
C LYS A 372 -1.90 -17.39 0.44
N HIS A 373 -2.02 -16.90 -0.78
CA HIS A 373 -0.91 -16.43 -1.62
C HIS A 373 -0.93 -14.91 -1.79
N ILE A 374 -1.61 -14.18 -0.90
CA ILE A 374 -1.77 -12.71 -0.97
C ILE A 374 -0.42 -11.99 -1.17
N GLY A 375 0.63 -12.44 -0.47
CA GLY A 375 1.96 -11.88 -0.58
C GLY A 375 2.58 -12.12 -1.96
N ALA A 376 2.37 -13.29 -2.57
CA ALA A 376 2.78 -13.55 -3.95
C ALA A 376 2.08 -12.60 -4.96
N TYR A 377 0.78 -12.33 -4.79
CA TYR A 377 0.06 -11.38 -5.66
C TYR A 377 0.56 -9.95 -5.48
N MET A 378 0.78 -9.50 -4.22
CA MET A 378 1.38 -8.19 -3.97
C MET A 378 2.77 -8.10 -4.61
N GLY A 379 3.62 -9.09 -4.37
CA GLY A 379 4.96 -9.15 -4.94
C GLY A 379 4.98 -9.11 -6.46
N ALA A 380 4.12 -9.91 -7.11
CA ALA A 380 3.99 -9.97 -8.56
C ALA A 380 3.62 -8.62 -9.18
N VAL A 381 2.60 -7.96 -8.62
CA VAL A 381 2.15 -6.65 -9.11
C VAL A 381 3.25 -5.62 -8.90
N TYR A 382 3.79 -5.51 -7.69
CA TYR A 382 4.82 -4.51 -7.40
C TYR A 382 6.14 -4.75 -8.12
N LEU A 383 6.47 -5.99 -8.50
CA LEU A 383 7.60 -6.28 -9.41
C LEU A 383 7.45 -5.56 -10.75
N VAL A 384 6.23 -5.56 -11.31
CA VAL A 384 5.93 -4.84 -12.56
C VAL A 384 5.97 -3.32 -12.35
N LEU A 385 5.59 -2.81 -11.17
CA LEU A 385 5.62 -1.38 -10.85
C LEU A 385 7.02 -0.83 -10.62
N CYS A 386 7.95 -1.65 -10.10
CA CYS A 386 9.29 -1.20 -9.68
C CYS A 386 10.05 -0.41 -10.75
N PRO A 387 10.08 -0.82 -12.04
CA PRO A 387 10.73 -0.02 -13.07
C PRO A 387 10.09 1.37 -13.26
N ALA A 388 8.77 1.51 -13.15
CA ALA A 388 8.12 2.83 -13.23
C ALA A 388 8.53 3.73 -12.07
N ILE A 389 8.66 3.17 -10.86
CA ILE A 389 9.11 3.91 -9.67
C ILE A 389 10.57 4.33 -9.81
N LEU A 390 11.43 3.45 -10.36
CA LEU A 390 12.86 3.71 -10.55
C LEU A 390 13.13 4.74 -11.64
N PHE A 391 12.51 4.59 -12.81
CA PHE A 391 12.81 5.41 -13.99
C PHE A 391 11.93 6.65 -14.10
N GLY A 392 10.77 6.70 -13.43
CA GLY A 392 9.85 7.84 -13.51
C GLY A 392 10.52 9.16 -13.10
N GLN A 393 11.29 9.16 -12.01
CA GLN A 393 11.98 10.36 -11.51
C GLN A 393 13.09 10.86 -12.46
N PRO A 394 14.04 10.02 -12.93
CA PRO A 394 15.02 10.43 -13.94
C PRO A 394 14.39 10.94 -15.24
N ILE A 395 13.35 10.27 -15.76
CA ILE A 395 12.65 10.72 -16.96
C ILE A 395 12.01 12.10 -16.74
N GLY A 396 11.33 12.28 -15.60
CA GLY A 396 10.77 13.58 -15.22
C GLY A 396 11.82 14.67 -15.08
N GLY A 397 12.99 14.35 -14.52
CA GLY A 397 14.12 15.28 -14.41
C GLY A 397 14.67 15.70 -15.78
N ALA A 398 14.83 14.76 -16.71
CA ALA A 398 15.24 15.07 -18.08
C ALA A 398 14.23 15.97 -18.80
N LEU A 399 12.93 15.77 -18.55
CA LEU A 399 11.83 16.56 -19.11
C LEU A 399 11.58 17.88 -18.35
N ALA A 400 12.27 18.11 -17.23
CA ALA A 400 12.12 19.34 -16.45
C ALA A 400 12.79 20.55 -17.14
N MET A 401 13.77 20.33 -18.02
CA MET A 401 14.42 21.39 -18.78
C MET A 401 13.76 21.59 -20.17
N PRO A 402 13.57 22.83 -20.63
CA PRO A 402 13.97 24.11 -20.05
C PRO A 402 12.92 24.80 -19.12
N GLY A 403 11.79 24.17 -18.78
CA GLY A 403 10.71 24.90 -18.09
C GLY A 403 9.60 24.09 -17.43
N TYR A 404 9.87 22.89 -16.92
CA TYR A 404 8.97 21.98 -16.18
C TYR A 404 7.68 21.53 -16.89
N VAL A 405 7.24 22.19 -17.96
CA VAL A 405 5.98 21.89 -18.67
C VAL A 405 5.96 20.46 -19.19
N TRP A 406 7.02 19.99 -19.85
CA TRP A 406 7.08 18.64 -20.42
C TRP A 406 7.08 17.56 -19.34
N MET A 407 7.73 17.81 -18.20
CA MET A 407 7.64 16.94 -17.02
C MET A 407 6.20 16.84 -16.50
N LYS A 408 5.47 17.96 -16.42
CA LYS A 408 4.06 17.97 -16.01
C LYS A 408 3.16 17.26 -17.01
N VAL A 409 3.35 17.50 -18.31
CA VAL A 409 2.61 16.82 -19.38
C VAL A 409 2.85 15.31 -19.30
N PHE A 410 4.09 14.88 -19.16
CA PHE A 410 4.43 13.47 -18.97
C PHE A 410 3.77 12.87 -17.73
N SER A 411 3.84 13.55 -16.58
CA SER A 411 3.16 13.13 -15.35
C SER A 411 1.65 12.96 -15.55
N GLY A 412 0.98 13.97 -16.09
CA GLY A 412 -0.46 13.97 -16.29
C GLY A 412 -0.92 12.93 -17.32
N MET A 413 -0.21 12.78 -18.44
CA MET A 413 -0.55 11.83 -19.51
C MET A 413 -0.30 10.38 -19.11
N THR A 414 0.79 10.08 -18.39
CA THR A 414 1.05 8.72 -17.89
C THR A 414 0.02 8.30 -16.85
N MET A 415 -0.40 9.22 -15.97
CA MET A 415 -1.52 8.98 -15.07
C MET A 415 -2.86 8.81 -15.79
N PHE A 416 -3.11 9.56 -16.87
CA PHE A 416 -4.29 9.37 -17.72
C PHE A 416 -4.30 7.97 -18.36
N MET A 417 -3.17 7.53 -18.91
CA MET A 417 -3.01 6.16 -19.44
C MET A 417 -3.23 5.10 -18.36
N GLY A 418 -2.76 5.34 -17.13
CA GLY A 418 -3.09 4.51 -15.98
C GLY A 418 -4.60 4.43 -15.71
N GLY A 419 -5.31 5.55 -15.81
CA GLY A 419 -6.78 5.61 -15.72
C GLY A 419 -7.48 4.75 -16.76
N VAL A 420 -7.05 4.83 -18.02
CA VAL A 420 -7.53 3.94 -19.11
C VAL A 420 -7.23 2.48 -18.77
N GLY A 421 -6.03 2.20 -18.28
CA GLY A 421 -5.65 0.86 -17.80
C GLY A 421 -6.57 0.34 -16.70
N PHE A 422 -6.96 1.16 -15.73
CA PHE A 422 -7.87 0.75 -14.65
C PHE A 422 -9.29 0.47 -15.16
N VAL A 423 -9.76 1.20 -16.19
CA VAL A 423 -11.03 0.90 -16.88
C VAL A 423 -10.97 -0.47 -17.56
N VAL A 424 -9.85 -0.80 -18.22
CA VAL A 424 -9.63 -2.11 -18.82
C VAL A 424 -9.57 -3.20 -17.75
N ALA A 425 -8.79 -3.00 -16.68
CA ALA A 425 -8.67 -3.95 -15.57
C ALA A 425 -10.02 -4.24 -14.91
N ARG A 426 -10.84 -3.20 -14.69
CA ARG A 426 -12.22 -3.33 -14.21
C ARG A 426 -13.05 -4.19 -15.15
N SER A 427 -13.01 -3.91 -16.46
CA SER A 427 -13.79 -4.63 -17.46
C SER A 427 -13.42 -6.11 -17.53
N VAL A 428 -12.12 -6.44 -17.45
CA VAL A 428 -11.60 -7.81 -17.41
C VAL A 428 -12.03 -8.52 -16.13
N TYR A 429 -11.95 -7.86 -14.98
CA TYR A 429 -12.39 -8.42 -13.70
C TYR A 429 -13.90 -8.73 -13.68
N ILE A 430 -14.72 -7.83 -14.23
CA ILE A 430 -16.18 -8.02 -14.37
C ILE A 430 -16.51 -9.24 -15.22
N ARG A 431 -15.86 -9.35 -16.41
CA ARG A 431 -16.06 -10.48 -17.32
C ARG A 431 -15.73 -11.82 -16.66
N ARG A 432 -14.65 -11.88 -15.87
CA ARG A 432 -14.24 -13.11 -15.16
C ARG A 432 -15.21 -13.52 -14.04
N LYS A 433 -15.78 -12.56 -13.29
CA LYS A 433 -16.69 -12.84 -12.17
C LYS A 433 -18.14 -13.11 -12.59
N GLY A 434 -18.50 -12.87 -13.86
CA GLY A 434 -19.88 -13.02 -14.35
C GLY A 434 -20.89 -12.09 -13.66
N ARG A 435 -20.42 -11.04 -12.96
CA ARG A 435 -21.25 -10.11 -12.19
C ARG A 435 -21.27 -8.75 -12.88
N VAL A 436 -22.42 -8.36 -13.41
CA VAL A 436 -22.66 -7.02 -13.96
C VAL A 436 -23.19 -6.14 -12.81
N GLY A 437 -22.45 -5.09 -12.45
CA GLY A 437 -22.89 -4.18 -11.39
C GLY A 437 -21.96 -3.00 -11.18
N TRP A 438 -22.51 -1.88 -10.71
CA TRP A 438 -21.71 -0.67 -10.47
C TRP A 438 -20.76 -0.82 -9.27
N ARG A 439 -21.09 -1.62 -8.24
CA ARG A 439 -20.33 -1.73 -6.98
C ARG A 439 -19.07 -2.62 -7.06
N ILE A 440 -18.26 -2.48 -8.11
CA ILE A 440 -17.10 -3.34 -8.40
C ILE A 440 -15.77 -2.62 -8.19
#